data_AF-A0A8J6P0A5-F1
#
_entry.id   AF-A0A8J6P0A5-F1
#
_cell.length_a   1.000
_cell.length_b   1.000
_cell.length_c   1.000
_cell.angle_alpha   90.00
_cell.angle_beta   90.00
_cell.angle_gamma   90.00
#
_symmetry.space_group_name_H-M   'P 1'
#
loop_
_entity.id
_entity.type
_entity.pdbx_description
1 polymer ?
#
loop_
_entity_poly.entity_id
_entity_poly.type
_entity_poly.pdbx_seq_one_letter_code
_entity_poly.pdbx_strand_id
1 'polypeptide(L)'
;TTQIPVDEQLSGADVIKRVSTLENKFEQLEGLFGVSTVYINTLGDENWELEQPLNIAVEQRSSEDFTACLYDVDLYGYGESIPEALEDLKLVIVNQFEYLLQQKDKVELGNPLKKQFEFLNNILVSLNA
;
A
#
# COMPACT_ATOMS: atom_id res chain seq x y z
N THR A 1 20.80 -0.78 -51.04
CA THR A 1 20.07 -2.04 -50.84
C THR A 1 20.38 -2.52 -49.45
N THR A 2 19.50 -2.26 -48.49
CA THR A 2 19.70 -2.67 -47.10
C THR A 2 19.42 -4.16 -47.00
N GLN A 3 20.46 -4.96 -46.78
CA GLN A 3 20.31 -6.39 -46.56
C GLN A 3 19.61 -6.58 -45.21
N ILE A 4 18.38 -7.08 -45.26
CA ILE A 4 17.73 -7.69 -44.09
C ILE A 4 18.53 -8.97 -43.81
N PRO A 5 19.15 -9.13 -42.63
CA PRO A 5 19.88 -10.34 -42.34
C PRO A 5 18.88 -11.52 -42.33
N VAL A 6 19.29 -12.56 -43.05
CA VAL A 6 18.59 -13.83 -43.23
C VAL A 6 18.22 -14.39 -41.85
N ASP A 7 16.96 -14.84 -41.73
CA ASP A 7 16.42 -15.52 -40.56
C ASP A 7 17.43 -16.53 -40.00
N GLU A 8 18.03 -16.21 -38.86
CA GLU A 8 18.81 -17.14 -38.08
C GLU A 8 17.81 -18.20 -37.59
N GLN A 9 17.79 -19.36 -38.25
CA GLN A 9 16.95 -20.50 -37.84
C GLN A 9 17.39 -20.94 -36.45
N LEU A 10 16.75 -20.37 -35.43
CA LEU A 10 16.91 -20.77 -34.04
C LEU A 10 16.59 -22.27 -33.95
N SER A 11 17.48 -23.04 -33.32
CA SER A 11 17.19 -24.45 -33.09
C SER A 11 15.96 -24.56 -32.19
N GLY A 12 15.21 -25.66 -32.30
CA GLY A 12 14.08 -25.91 -31.40
C GLY A 12 14.47 -25.83 -29.92
N ALA A 13 15.72 -26.18 -29.57
CA ALA A 13 16.24 -26.06 -28.22
C ALA A 13 16.45 -24.59 -27.78
N ASP A 14 16.89 -23.72 -28.69
CA ASP A 14 17.06 -22.29 -28.42
C ASP A 14 15.71 -21.58 -28.25
N VAL A 15 14.71 -21.99 -29.03
CA VAL A 15 13.33 -21.52 -28.88
C VAL A 15 12.76 -21.93 -27.52
N ILE A 16 12.89 -23.20 -27.14
CA ILE A 16 12.41 -23.70 -25.83
C ILE A 16 13.10 -22.96 -24.68
N LYS A 17 14.42 -22.80 -24.72
CA LYS A 17 15.18 -22.07 -23.69
C LYS A 17 14.74 -20.61 -23.56
N ARG A 18 14.46 -19.94 -24.68
CA ARG A 18 13.94 -18.57 -24.68
C ARG A 18 12.53 -18.50 -24.09
N VAL A 19 11.64 -19.43 -24.44
CA VAL A 19 10.28 -19.50 -23.89
C VAL A 19 10.32 -19.69 -22.38
N SER A 20 11.08 -20.67 -21.86
CA SER A 20 11.18 -20.87 -20.41
C SER A 20 11.80 -19.69 -19.66
N THR A 21 12.74 -18.97 -20.28
CA THR A 21 13.30 -17.74 -19.70
C THR A 21 12.24 -16.62 -19.64
N LEU A 22 11.37 -16.53 -20.64
CA LEU A 22 10.29 -15.55 -20.68
C LEU A 22 9.20 -15.90 -19.68
N GLU A 23 8.80 -17.17 -19.56
CA GLU A 23 7.84 -17.64 -18.56
C GLU A 23 8.30 -17.29 -17.14
N ASN A 24 9.56 -17.60 -16.79
CA ASN A 24 10.13 -17.22 -15.49
C ASN A 24 10.11 -15.70 -15.25
N LYS A 25 10.36 -14.88 -16.28
CA LYS A 25 10.28 -13.41 -16.16
C LYS A 25 8.85 -12.93 -16.00
N PHE A 26 7.89 -13.61 -16.62
CA PHE A 26 6.48 -13.28 -16.53
C PHE A 26 5.92 -13.61 -15.14
N GLU A 27 6.26 -14.78 -14.59
CA GLU A 27 5.92 -15.13 -13.21
C GLU A 27 6.52 -14.13 -12.20
N GLN A 28 7.76 -13.68 -12.43
CA GLN A 28 8.37 -12.62 -11.63
C GLN A 28 7.61 -11.30 -11.75
N LEU A 29 7.11 -10.95 -12.94
CA LEU A 29 6.32 -9.73 -13.18
C LEU A 29 4.92 -9.79 -12.57
N GLU A 30 4.26 -10.95 -12.60
CA GLU A 30 2.97 -11.15 -11.93
C GLU A 30 3.08 -10.98 -10.41
N GLY A 31 4.24 -11.36 -9.83
CA GLY A 31 4.55 -11.10 -8.42
C GLY A 31 4.92 -9.65 -8.09
N LEU A 32 5.19 -8.79 -9.08
CA LEU A 32 5.64 -7.41 -8.87
C LEU A 32 4.50 -6.38 -8.72
N PHE A 33 3.25 -6.76 -9.01
CA PHE A 33 2.10 -5.85 -8.97
C PHE A 33 0.89 -6.54 -8.33
N GLY A 34 1.08 -7.04 -7.11
CA GLY A 34 0.00 -7.58 -6.29
C GLY A 34 -0.71 -6.47 -5.53
N VAL A 35 -2.04 -6.42 -5.63
CA VAL A 35 -2.87 -5.69 -4.65
C VAL A 35 -3.57 -6.73 -3.80
N SER A 36 -3.29 -6.72 -2.52
CA SER A 36 -4.00 -7.53 -1.53
C SER A 36 -4.83 -6.64 -0.61
N THR A 37 -5.77 -7.25 0.09
CA THR A 37 -6.67 -6.56 0.99
C THR A 37 -6.52 -7.17 2.37
N VAL A 38 -6.17 -6.35 3.35
CA VAL A 38 -5.89 -6.78 4.73
C VAL A 38 -6.75 -5.96 5.70
N TYR A 39 -7.36 -6.64 6.66
CA TYR A 39 -8.09 -5.98 7.73
C TYR A 39 -7.16 -5.69 8.90
N ILE A 40 -7.10 -4.43 9.33
CA ILE A 40 -6.52 -4.08 10.62
C ILE A 40 -7.64 -4.00 11.65
N ASN A 41 -7.48 -4.75 12.74
CA ASN A 41 -8.46 -4.81 13.83
C ASN A 41 -8.07 -3.93 15.02
N THR A 42 -6.81 -3.50 15.09
CA THR A 42 -6.29 -2.67 16.17
C THR A 42 -5.26 -1.68 15.61
N LEU A 43 -5.13 -0.52 16.27
CA LEU A 43 -4.03 0.42 16.03
C LEU A 43 -2.77 0.08 16.83
N GLY A 44 -2.90 -0.66 17.94
CA GLY A 44 -1.79 -0.90 18.85
C GLY A 44 -1.37 0.34 19.65
N ASP A 45 -2.22 1.36 19.70
CA ASP A 45 -2.02 2.60 20.44
C ASP A 45 -2.68 2.54 21.82
N GLU A 46 -2.17 3.33 22.78
CA GLU A 46 -2.67 3.35 24.17
C GLU A 46 -3.86 4.30 24.39
N ASN A 47 -4.08 5.24 23.47
CA ASN A 47 -5.10 6.28 23.57
C ASN A 47 -6.26 6.05 22.61
N TRP A 48 -6.02 5.37 21.50
CA TRP A 48 -6.97 5.23 20.39
C TRP A 48 -7.21 3.76 20.01
N GLU A 49 -8.48 3.42 19.82
CA GLU A 49 -8.91 2.13 19.25
C GLU A 49 -9.77 2.33 18.00
N LEU A 50 -9.90 1.26 17.19
CA LEU A 50 -10.79 1.24 16.04
C LEU A 50 -12.21 0.85 16.47
N GLU A 51 -13.22 1.60 16.06
CA GLU A 51 -14.64 1.24 16.27
C GLU A 51 -15.01 -0.03 15.49
N GLN A 52 -14.41 -0.20 14.30
CA GLN A 52 -14.59 -1.37 13.44
C GLN A 52 -13.30 -1.66 12.66
N PRO A 53 -13.09 -2.92 12.22
CA PRO A 53 -11.93 -3.26 11.40
C PRO A 53 -11.84 -2.39 10.15
N LEU A 54 -10.65 -1.86 9.86
CA LEU A 54 -10.41 -1.07 8.66
C LEU A 54 -9.90 -1.95 7.54
N ASN A 55 -10.43 -1.68 6.35
CA ASN A 55 -10.04 -2.38 5.14
C ASN A 55 -8.87 -1.65 4.47
N ILE A 56 -7.68 -2.26 4.47
CA ILE A 56 -6.45 -1.66 3.95
C ILE A 56 -6.05 -2.37 2.66
N ALA A 57 -5.81 -1.60 1.61
CA ALA A 57 -5.19 -2.12 0.41
C ALA A 57 -3.67 -2.18 0.62
N VAL A 58 -3.03 -3.28 0.26
CA VAL A 58 -1.57 -3.40 0.30
C VAL A 58 -1.08 -3.64 -1.11
N GLU A 59 -0.37 -2.66 -1.65
CA GLU A 59 0.30 -2.71 -2.93
C GLU A 59 1.71 -3.27 -2.75
N GLN A 60 2.05 -4.28 -3.53
CA GLN A 60 3.42 -4.76 -3.68
C GLN A 60 4.01 -4.16 -4.96
N ARG A 61 5.15 -3.47 -4.84
CA ARG A 61 5.90 -2.88 -5.97
C ARG A 61 7.15 -3.66 -6.32
N SER A 62 7.72 -4.36 -5.33
CA SER A 62 8.85 -5.27 -5.48
C SER A 62 8.76 -6.42 -4.49
N SER A 63 9.73 -7.34 -4.48
CA SER A 63 9.78 -8.39 -3.46
C SER A 63 9.92 -7.86 -2.02
N GLU A 64 10.42 -6.63 -1.87
CA GLU A 64 10.76 -6.00 -0.59
C GLU A 64 10.21 -4.56 -0.50
N ASP A 65 9.17 -4.24 -1.27
CA ASP A 65 8.55 -2.90 -1.28
C ASP A 65 7.03 -3.03 -1.23
N PHE A 66 6.49 -2.77 -0.04
CA PHE A 66 5.06 -2.83 0.26
C PHE A 66 4.56 -1.47 0.71
N THR A 67 3.41 -1.07 0.15
CA THR A 67 2.68 0.14 0.55
C THR A 67 1.31 -0.24 1.06
N ALA A 68 1.01 0.05 2.32
CA ALA A 68 -0.31 -0.06 2.90
C ALA A 68 -1.07 1.26 2.70
N CYS A 69 -2.26 1.19 2.09
CA CYS A 69 -3.02 2.33 1.60
C CYS A 69 -4.39 2.39 2.27
N LEU A 70 -4.68 3.51 2.93
CA LEU A 70 -6.02 3.90 3.36
C LEU A 70 -6.50 5.04 2.45
N TYR A 71 -7.01 4.68 1.27
CA TYR A 71 -7.33 5.64 0.21
C TYR A 71 -8.44 6.64 0.56
N ASP A 72 -9.35 6.30 1.48
CA ASP A 72 -10.44 7.20 1.87
C ASP A 72 -9.94 8.55 2.37
N VAL A 73 -8.74 8.55 2.97
CA VAL A 73 -8.08 9.71 3.60
C VAL A 73 -6.66 9.98 3.08
N ASP A 74 -6.25 9.32 2.00
CA ASP A 74 -4.93 9.49 1.40
C ASP A 74 -3.77 9.28 2.40
N LEU A 75 -3.88 8.24 3.24
CA LEU A 75 -2.82 7.84 4.17
C LEU A 75 -2.12 6.56 3.71
N TYR A 76 -0.81 6.55 3.90
CA TYR A 76 0.07 5.51 3.38
C TYR A 76 1.10 5.11 4.44
N GLY A 77 1.33 3.82 4.58
CA GLY A 77 2.45 3.26 5.33
C GLY A 77 3.33 2.40 4.44
N TYR A 78 4.62 2.30 4.77
CA TYR A 78 5.64 1.68 3.94
C TYR A 78 6.45 0.65 4.73
N GLY A 79 6.90 -0.41 4.06
CA GLY A 79 7.74 -1.42 4.69
C GLY A 79 8.31 -2.44 3.71
N GLU A 80 9.28 -3.22 4.19
CA GLU A 80 9.89 -4.32 3.43
C GLU A 80 9.03 -5.59 3.48
N SER A 81 7.98 -5.58 4.30
CA SER A 81 6.97 -6.61 4.41
C SER A 81 5.58 -6.04 4.65
N ILE A 82 4.53 -6.84 4.41
CA ILE A 82 3.14 -6.46 4.70
C ILE A 82 2.96 -6.02 6.17
N PRO A 83 3.44 -6.77 7.20
CA PRO A 83 3.30 -6.34 8.58
C PRO A 83 3.96 -4.98 8.86
N GLU A 84 5.16 -4.73 8.34
CA GLU A 84 5.86 -3.45 8.53
C GLU A 84 5.09 -2.28 7.92
N ALA A 85 4.62 -2.42 6.68
CA ALA A 85 3.82 -1.39 6.03
C ALA A 85 2.52 -1.09 6.79
N LEU A 86 1.89 -2.12 7.37
CA LEU A 86 0.70 -1.96 8.20
C LEU A 86 1.00 -1.28 9.55
N GLU A 87 2.12 -1.60 10.20
CA GLU A 87 2.54 -0.93 11.44
C GLU A 87 2.88 0.55 11.19
N ASP A 88 3.58 0.86 10.10
CA ASP A 88 3.84 2.25 9.69
C ASP A 88 2.53 3.00 9.41
N LEU A 89 1.58 2.38 8.70
CA LEU A 89 0.28 2.99 8.44
C LEU A 89 -0.50 3.28 9.72
N LYS A 90 -0.47 2.38 10.72
CA LYS A 90 -1.13 2.60 12.01
C LYS A 90 -0.57 3.85 12.71
N LEU A 91 0.76 4.00 12.73
CA LEU A 91 1.42 5.19 13.28
C LEU A 91 1.01 6.46 12.53
N VAL A 92 0.95 6.39 11.19
CA VAL A 92 0.51 7.52 10.36
C VAL A 92 -0.95 7.91 10.67
N ILE A 93 -1.85 6.94 10.84
CA ILE A 93 -3.26 7.19 11.21
C ILE A 93 -3.35 7.92 12.55
N VAL A 94 -2.66 7.42 13.58
CA VAL A 94 -2.68 8.03 14.93
C VAL A 94 -2.11 9.44 14.89
N ASN A 95 -0.91 9.60 14.34
CA ASN A 95 -0.22 10.89 14.28
C ASN A 95 -1.05 11.93 13.51
N GLN A 96 -1.65 11.54 12.38
CA GLN A 96 -2.49 12.44 11.60
C GLN A 96 -3.75 12.83 12.38
N PHE A 97 -4.40 11.89 13.07
CA PHE A 97 -5.58 12.20 13.85
C PHE A 97 -5.29 13.15 15.02
N GLU A 98 -4.23 12.88 15.77
CA GLU A 98 -3.80 13.75 16.88
C GLU A 98 -3.41 15.14 16.40
N TYR A 99 -2.69 15.23 15.28
CA TYR A 99 -2.40 16.50 14.64
C TYR A 99 -3.69 17.28 14.33
N LEU A 100 -4.68 16.63 13.69
CA LEU A 100 -5.94 17.26 13.32
C LEU A 100 -6.75 17.71 14.56
N LEU A 101 -6.77 16.90 15.63
CA LEU A 101 -7.39 17.27 16.91
C LEU A 101 -6.76 18.53 17.51
N GLN A 102 -5.44 18.67 17.39
CA GLN A 102 -4.74 19.86 17.90
C GLN A 102 -4.95 21.11 17.02
N GLN A 103 -5.19 20.93 15.72
CA GLN A 103 -5.34 22.05 14.78
C GLN A 103 -6.78 22.54 14.63
N LYS A 104 -7.79 21.67 14.75
CA LYS A 104 -9.20 22.00 14.46
C LYS A 104 -9.73 23.21 15.26
N ASP A 105 -9.20 23.43 16.47
CA ASP A 105 -9.62 24.54 17.34
C ASP A 105 -8.72 25.79 17.20
N LYS A 106 -7.60 25.67 16.47
CA LYS A 106 -6.62 26.74 16.27
C LYS A 106 -6.77 27.42 14.92
N VAL A 107 -7.12 26.65 13.89
CA VAL A 107 -7.19 27.10 12.51
C VAL A 107 -8.38 26.46 11.78
N GLU A 108 -8.91 27.15 10.78
CA GLU A 108 -9.88 26.57 9.87
C GLU A 108 -9.19 25.55 8.97
N LEU A 109 -9.60 24.28 9.07
CA LEU A 109 -9.06 23.21 8.24
C LEU A 109 -9.55 23.36 6.80
N GLY A 110 -8.62 23.31 5.84
CA GLY A 110 -8.98 23.19 4.43
C GLY A 110 -9.73 21.88 4.14
N ASN A 111 -10.50 21.85 3.04
CA ASN A 111 -11.35 20.72 2.67
C ASN A 111 -10.68 19.33 2.77
N PRO A 112 -9.44 19.11 2.29
CA PRO A 112 -8.81 17.80 2.41
C PRO A 112 -8.63 17.35 3.86
N LEU A 113 -8.10 18.22 4.72
CA LEU A 113 -7.86 17.93 6.14
C LEU A 113 -9.16 17.76 6.91
N LYS A 114 -10.20 18.51 6.54
CA LYS A 114 -11.53 18.34 7.12
C LYS A 114 -12.12 16.96 6.80
N LYS A 115 -12.01 16.49 5.56
CA LYS A 115 -12.43 15.14 5.16
C LYS A 115 -11.66 14.07 5.92
N GLN A 116 -10.34 14.23 6.04
CA GLN A 116 -9.51 13.32 6.85
C GLN A 116 -9.98 13.29 8.30
N PHE A 117 -10.20 14.46 8.91
CA PHE A 117 -10.65 14.54 10.29
C PHE A 117 -12.01 13.88 10.49
N GLU A 118 -13.00 14.19 9.64
CA GLU A 118 -14.34 13.61 9.72
C GLU A 118 -14.30 12.07 9.60
N PHE A 119 -13.51 11.55 8.65
CA PHE A 119 -13.37 10.10 8.49
C PHE A 119 -12.69 9.46 9.70
N LEU A 120 -11.53 9.98 10.14
CA LEU A 120 -10.79 9.42 11.28
C LEU A 120 -11.59 9.54 12.59
N ASN A 121 -12.30 10.64 12.80
CA ASN A 121 -13.15 10.82 13.98
C ASN A 121 -14.35 9.85 14.01
N ASN A 122 -14.75 9.30 12.88
CA ASN A 122 -15.84 8.31 12.80
C ASN A 122 -15.38 6.86 12.93
N ILE A 123 -14.07 6.61 12.94
CA ILE A 123 -13.53 5.24 13.06
C ILE A 123 -12.67 5.06 14.31
N LEU A 124 -12.29 6.16 14.98
CA LEU A 124 -11.43 6.15 16.16
C LEU A 124 -12.22 6.49 17.42
N VAL A 125 -12.00 5.70 18.47
CA VAL A 125 -12.58 5.89 19.80
C VAL A 125 -11.45 6.09 20.81
N SER A 126 -11.66 7.01 21.76
CA SER A 126 -10.69 7.23 22.84
C SER A 126 -10.85 6.19 23.94
N LEU A 127 -9.74 5.58 24.36
CA LEU A 127 -9.71 4.61 25.46
C LEU A 127 -9.75 5.27 26.85
N ASN A 128 -9.45 6.56 26.91
CA ASN A 128 -9.28 7.33 28.15
C ASN A 128 -10.38 8.39 28.35
N ALA A 129 -11.54 8.22 27.70
CA ALA A 129 -12.68 9.15 27.79
C ALA A 129 -13.52 8.98 29.07
#